data_AF-A0A7X5FRM6-F1
#
_entry.id   AF-A0A7X5FRM6-F1
#
_cell.length_a   1.000
_cell.length_b   1.000
_cell.length_c   1.000
_cell.angle_alpha   90.00
_cell.angle_beta   90.00
_cell.angle_gamma   90.00
#
_symmetry.space_group_name_H-M   'P 1'
#
loop_
_entity.id
_entity.type
_entity.pdbx_description
1 polymer ?
#
loop_
_entity_poly.entity_id
_entity_poly.type
_entity_poly.pdbx_seq_one_letter_code
_entity_poly.pdbx_strand_id
1 'polypeptide(L)'
;MKNTYCTIYLVRHGETEWNVKKLIQGQKDIPLNEKGKKQAEKLAGKLKIIKSTALRERYFGKFQGELFGDNQNKSILELINRLKSNSISDQNEIESDELIISRLIPFLRKISLVCLDKTILVVSHGGTIRTLLILLGWGTYKNLNEGYIDNLAYVKLESDGVDFFVKKTSRIKKLLV
;
A
#
# COMPACT_ATOMS: atom_id res chain seq x y z
N MET A 1 -10.15 -17.91 -26.26
CA MET A 1 -10.90 -16.69 -25.90
C MET A 1 -9.93 -15.74 -25.22
N LYS A 2 -9.89 -14.46 -25.61
CA LYS A 2 -9.07 -13.46 -24.91
C LYS A 2 -9.70 -13.19 -23.54
N ASN A 3 -8.94 -13.37 -22.47
CA ASN A 3 -9.27 -13.00 -21.11
C ASN A 3 -9.42 -11.46 -21.05
N THR A 4 -10.60 -11.01 -20.64
CA THR A 4 -10.96 -9.59 -20.59
C THR A 4 -10.34 -8.85 -19.40
N TYR A 5 -9.46 -9.50 -18.64
CA TYR A 5 -8.87 -8.95 -17.42
C TYR A 5 -7.34 -8.91 -17.48
N CYS A 6 -6.79 -7.83 -16.93
CA CYS A 6 -5.40 -7.77 -16.46
C CYS A 6 -5.33 -8.39 -15.06
N THR A 7 -4.37 -9.29 -14.83
CA THR A 7 -4.05 -9.80 -13.49
C THR A 7 -2.95 -8.95 -12.87
N ILE A 8 -3.22 -8.36 -11.70
CA ILE A 8 -2.26 -7.53 -10.97
C ILE A 8 -1.84 -8.26 -9.69
N TYR A 9 -0.54 -8.49 -9.52
CA TYR A 9 0.04 -8.77 -8.22
C TYR A 9 0.51 -7.46 -7.59
N LEU A 10 -0.32 -6.91 -6.70
CA LEU A 10 0.02 -5.70 -5.94
C LEU A 10 0.73 -6.11 -4.64
N VAL A 11 2.01 -5.76 -4.52
CA VAL A 11 2.92 -6.28 -3.49
C VAL A 11 3.48 -5.14 -2.64
N ARG A 12 3.54 -5.33 -1.31
CA ARG A 12 4.26 -4.41 -0.42
C ARG A 12 5.78 -4.64 -0.55
N HIS A 13 6.54 -3.56 -0.62
CA HIS A 13 8.02 -3.61 -0.62
C HIS A 13 8.62 -4.44 0.53
N GLY A 14 9.87 -4.85 0.34
CA GLY A 14 10.67 -5.57 1.35
C GLY A 14 10.97 -4.72 2.59
N GLU A 15 11.50 -5.35 3.62
CA GLU A 15 11.79 -4.71 4.91
C GLU A 15 12.88 -3.62 4.79
N THR A 16 12.72 -2.57 5.60
CA THR A 16 13.67 -1.47 5.79
C THR A 16 13.96 -1.33 7.28
N GLU A 17 15.04 -0.62 7.62
CA GLU A 17 15.36 -0.33 9.04
C GLU A 17 14.25 0.43 9.76
N TRP A 18 13.51 1.28 9.04
CA TRP A 18 12.39 2.01 9.61
C TRP A 18 11.18 1.11 9.86
N ASN A 19 11.03 -0.02 9.14
CA ASN A 19 10.03 -1.02 9.51
C ASN A 19 10.40 -1.69 10.83
N VAL A 20 11.68 -2.07 11.01
CA VAL A 20 12.18 -2.70 12.24
C VAL A 20 12.01 -1.77 13.43
N LYS A 21 12.38 -0.50 13.27
CA LYS A 21 12.28 0.54 14.30
C LYS A 21 10.87 1.11 14.47
N LYS A 22 9.88 0.63 13.71
CA LYS A 22 8.50 1.15 13.68
C LYS A 22 8.43 2.66 13.44
N LEU A 23 9.33 3.21 12.63
CA LEU A 23 9.29 4.63 12.27
C LEU A 23 8.35 4.86 11.07
N ILE A 24 7.59 5.95 11.13
CA ILE A 24 6.70 6.37 10.03
C ILE A 24 7.56 6.83 8.85
N GLN A 25 7.53 6.11 7.73
CA GLN A 25 8.35 6.45 6.55
C GLN A 25 7.73 7.56 5.70
N GLY A 26 6.45 7.40 5.39
CA GLY A 26 5.79 8.18 4.34
C GLY A 26 6.54 8.15 3.03
N GLN A 27 6.76 9.31 2.43
CA GLN A 27 7.41 9.46 1.13
C GLN A 27 8.92 9.69 1.22
N LYS A 28 9.54 9.51 2.40
CA LYS A 28 11.00 9.50 2.52
C LYS A 28 11.56 8.24 1.85
N ASP A 29 12.61 8.41 1.03
CA ASP A 29 13.29 7.30 0.37
C ASP A 29 14.25 6.62 1.35
N ILE A 30 13.85 5.46 1.88
CA ILE A 30 14.62 4.66 2.83
C ILE A 30 15.08 3.37 2.13
N PRO A 31 16.39 3.09 2.09
CA PRO A 31 16.87 1.89 1.42
C PRO A 31 16.40 0.61 2.11
N LEU A 32 16.26 -0.46 1.32
CA LEU A 32 16.04 -1.81 1.84
C LEU A 32 17.22 -2.25 2.72
N ASN A 33 16.92 -2.92 3.83
CA ASN A 33 17.97 -3.57 4.63
C ASN A 33 18.39 -4.92 4.01
N GLU A 34 19.37 -5.60 4.59
CA GLU A 34 19.87 -6.88 4.07
C GLU A 34 18.76 -7.94 3.94
N LYS A 35 17.80 -7.96 4.87
CA LYS A 35 16.62 -8.82 4.78
C LYS A 35 15.70 -8.40 3.63
N GLY A 36 15.48 -7.11 3.43
CA GLY A 36 14.75 -6.52 2.32
C GLY A 36 15.37 -6.83 0.95
N LYS A 37 16.71 -6.81 0.84
CA LYS A 37 17.43 -7.20 -0.37
C LYS A 37 17.24 -8.68 -0.70
N LYS A 38 17.45 -9.57 0.28
CA LYS A 38 17.18 -11.02 0.12
C LYS A 38 15.72 -11.31 -0.22
N GLN A 39 14.80 -10.51 0.33
CA GLN A 39 13.38 -10.54 0.00
C GLN A 39 13.11 -10.15 -1.46
N ALA A 40 13.76 -9.08 -1.95
CA ALA A 40 13.66 -8.65 -3.33
C ALA A 40 14.31 -9.65 -4.31
N GLU A 41 15.46 -10.23 -3.96
CA GLU A 41 16.16 -11.26 -4.74
C GLU A 41 15.29 -12.49 -4.98
N LYS A 42 14.54 -12.93 -3.97
CA LYS A 42 13.57 -14.04 -4.12
C LYS A 42 12.45 -13.76 -5.13
N LEU A 43 12.18 -12.48 -5.40
CA LEU A 43 11.17 -12.02 -6.36
C LEU A 43 11.80 -11.55 -7.68
N ALA A 44 13.13 -11.50 -7.77
CA ALA A 44 13.83 -10.85 -8.87
C ALA A 44 13.87 -11.74 -10.12
N GLY A 45 13.29 -11.21 -11.20
CA GLY A 45 13.52 -11.67 -12.58
C GLY A 45 14.01 -10.52 -13.46
N LYS A 46 14.35 -10.80 -14.72
CA LYS A 46 14.67 -9.76 -15.71
C LYS A 46 13.38 -9.08 -16.21
N LEU A 47 12.80 -8.22 -15.37
CA LEU A 47 11.59 -7.47 -15.69
C LEU A 47 11.93 -6.03 -16.07
N LYS A 48 11.21 -5.47 -17.05
CA LYS A 48 11.24 -4.04 -17.33
C LYS A 48 10.56 -3.30 -16.17
N ILE A 49 11.31 -2.43 -15.49
CA ILE A 49 10.80 -1.66 -14.34
C ILE A 49 10.31 -0.29 -14.82
N ILE A 50 9.08 0.06 -14.44
CA ILE A 50 8.50 1.39 -14.65
C ILE A 50 8.24 1.99 -13.27
N LYS A 51 8.84 3.15 -12.99
CA LYS A 51 8.63 3.89 -11.74
C LYS A 51 7.45 4.84 -11.88
N SER A 52 6.67 5.02 -10.80
CA SER A 52 5.55 5.96 -10.78
C SER A 52 5.35 6.53 -9.38
N THR A 53 5.20 7.84 -9.28
CA THR A 53 4.90 8.54 -8.03
C THR A 53 3.50 8.22 -7.50
N ALA A 54 2.60 7.72 -8.36
CA ALA A 54 1.26 7.27 -8.01
C ALA A 54 1.26 6.06 -7.05
N LEU A 55 2.36 5.33 -6.96
CA LEU A 55 2.50 4.12 -6.14
C LEU A 55 3.13 4.37 -4.77
N ARG A 56 3.54 5.61 -4.46
CA ARG A 56 4.20 5.96 -3.19
C ARG A 56 3.29 5.73 -1.99
N GLU A 57 3.89 5.63 -0.82
CA GLU A 57 3.18 5.63 0.47
C GLU A 57 2.46 6.97 0.70
N ARG A 58 1.51 6.96 1.65
CA ARG A 58 0.92 8.18 2.20
C ARG A 58 2.00 9.18 2.61
N TYR A 59 1.86 10.44 2.22
CA TYR A 59 2.66 11.50 2.82
C TYR A 59 2.20 11.78 4.26
N PHE A 60 3.09 11.63 5.24
CA PHE A 60 2.77 11.83 6.67
C PHE A 60 3.26 13.18 7.23
N GLY A 61 3.67 14.13 6.38
CA GLY A 61 4.10 15.45 6.83
C GLY A 61 5.21 15.41 7.88
N LYS A 62 5.02 16.17 8.96
CA LYS A 62 5.94 16.26 10.11
C LYS A 62 6.14 14.94 10.86
N PHE A 63 5.24 13.97 10.71
CA PHE A 63 5.33 12.70 11.43
C PHE A 63 6.33 11.71 10.80
N GLN A 64 6.90 12.02 9.63
CA GLN A 64 7.86 11.13 8.98
C GLN A 64 9.18 11.06 9.75
N GLY A 65 9.48 9.90 10.32
CA GLY A 65 10.63 9.64 11.18
C GLY A 65 10.27 9.47 12.65
N GLU A 66 9.03 9.78 13.03
CA GLU A 66 8.52 9.56 14.37
C GLU A 66 8.22 8.08 14.62
N LEU A 67 8.30 7.68 15.89
CA LEU A 67 8.00 6.32 16.34
C LEU A 67 6.48 6.08 16.28
N PHE A 68 6.05 5.18 15.39
CA PHE A 68 4.67 4.76 15.29
C PHE A 68 4.27 3.95 16.53
N GLY A 69 3.21 4.40 17.21
CA GLY A 69 2.74 3.78 18.46
C GLY A 69 3.48 4.25 19.70
N ASP A 70 4.19 5.38 19.64
CA ASP A 70 4.65 6.07 20.83
C ASP A 70 3.45 6.57 21.65
N ASN A 71 3.14 5.87 22.74
CA ASN A 71 2.03 6.18 23.63
C ASN A 71 2.28 7.42 24.49
N GLN A 72 3.52 7.93 24.55
CA GLN A 72 3.85 9.16 25.27
C GLN A 72 3.64 10.40 24.39
N ASN A 73 3.72 10.24 23.08
CA ASN A 73 3.52 11.34 22.13
C ASN A 73 2.04 11.51 21.76
N LYS A 74 1.39 12.52 22.35
CA LYS A 74 -0.02 12.85 22.11
C LYS A 74 -0.34 13.07 20.62
N SER A 75 0.58 13.68 19.86
CA SER A 75 0.36 13.95 18.43
C SER A 75 0.35 12.67 17.59
N ILE A 76 1.14 11.66 18.00
CA ILE A 76 1.15 10.33 17.37
C ILE A 76 -0.13 9.55 17.71
N LEU A 77 -0.59 9.62 18.95
CA LEU A 77 -1.88 9.02 19.35
C LEU A 77 -3.03 9.62 18.56
N GLU A 78 -3.04 10.95 18.39
CA GLU A 78 -4.04 11.64 17.59
C GLU A 78 -3.99 11.21 16.12
N LEU A 79 -2.80 11.12 15.52
CA LEU A 79 -2.61 10.59 14.17
C LEU A 79 -3.19 9.18 14.03
N ILE A 80 -2.88 8.28 14.96
CA ILE A 80 -3.36 6.90 14.95
C ILE A 80 -4.88 6.85 15.02
N ASN A 81 -5.49 7.69 15.87
CA ASN A 81 -6.94 7.75 15.98
C ASN A 81 -7.58 8.24 14.68
N ARG A 82 -7.04 9.29 14.07
CA ARG A 82 -7.51 9.82 12.78
C ARG A 82 -7.40 8.78 11.65
N LEU A 83 -6.31 8.00 11.61
CA LEU A 83 -6.14 6.89 10.67
C LEU A 83 -7.17 5.77 10.87
N LYS A 84 -7.58 5.50 12.12
CA LYS A 84 -8.57 4.47 12.46
C LYS A 84 -10.01 4.90 12.19
N SER A 85 -10.30 6.19 12.20
CA SER A 85 -11.65 6.73 11.97
C SER A 85 -11.87 7.30 10.57
N ASN A 86 -10.87 7.22 9.69
CA ASN A 86 -10.83 7.91 8.40
C ASN A 86 -11.15 9.41 8.52
N SER A 87 -10.54 10.06 9.51
CA SER A 87 -10.76 11.50 9.78
C SER A 87 -9.58 12.36 9.34
N ILE A 88 -8.75 11.87 8.42
CA ILE A 88 -7.68 12.65 7.80
C ILE A 88 -8.29 13.47 6.67
N SER A 89 -8.23 14.79 6.82
CA SER A 89 -8.50 15.76 5.76
C SER A 89 -7.22 16.42 5.25
N ASP A 90 -7.31 17.03 4.07
CA ASP A 90 -6.20 17.71 3.37
C ASP A 90 -5.56 18.86 4.17
N GLN A 91 -6.26 19.40 5.17
CA GLN A 91 -5.75 20.46 6.05
C GLN A 91 -4.70 19.98 7.07
N ASN A 92 -4.49 18.66 7.22
CA ASN A 92 -3.69 18.11 8.31
C ASN A 92 -2.20 17.91 7.97
N GLU A 93 -1.71 18.46 6.85
CA GLU A 93 -0.36 18.22 6.32
C GLU A 93 -0.05 16.72 6.07
N ILE A 94 -1.08 15.88 6.07
CA ILE A 94 -1.02 14.44 5.83
C ILE A 94 -1.92 14.17 4.63
N GLU A 95 -1.42 13.38 3.67
CA GLU A 95 -2.21 12.98 2.51
C GLU A 95 -3.42 12.15 2.97
N SER A 96 -4.61 12.55 2.55
CA SER A 96 -5.89 11.88 2.82
C SER A 96 -6.05 10.60 1.99
N ASP A 97 -7.03 9.76 2.34
CA ASP A 97 -7.33 8.54 1.56
C ASP A 97 -7.81 8.92 0.16
N GLU A 98 -8.59 9.99 0.05
CA GLU A 98 -9.08 10.57 -1.20
C GLU A 98 -7.92 10.95 -2.13
N LEU A 99 -6.88 11.62 -1.60
CA LEU A 99 -5.70 11.98 -2.39
C LEU A 99 -4.90 10.74 -2.83
N ILE A 100 -4.72 9.75 -1.96
CA ILE A 100 -4.06 8.47 -2.32
C ILE A 100 -4.82 7.79 -3.47
N ILE A 101 -6.15 7.68 -3.34
CA ILE A 101 -7.02 7.05 -4.34
C ILE A 101 -7.00 7.83 -5.66
N SER A 102 -6.99 9.17 -5.60
CA SER A 102 -6.97 10.04 -6.78
C SER A 102 -5.74 9.82 -7.67
N ARG A 103 -4.59 9.46 -7.10
CA ARG A 103 -3.38 9.10 -7.87
C ARG A 103 -3.31 7.61 -8.21
N LEU A 104 -3.74 6.73 -7.29
CA LEU A 104 -3.57 5.29 -7.43
C LEU A 104 -4.53 4.70 -8.47
N ILE A 105 -5.82 5.02 -8.40
CA ILE A 105 -6.84 4.39 -9.25
C ILE A 105 -6.64 4.73 -10.73
N PRO A 106 -6.46 6.00 -11.14
CA PRO A 106 -6.23 6.30 -12.55
C PRO A 106 -4.97 5.62 -13.10
N PHE A 107 -3.91 5.52 -12.29
CA PHE A 107 -2.71 4.78 -12.65
C PHE A 107 -3.00 3.29 -12.87
N LEU A 108 -3.64 2.63 -11.90
CA LEU A 108 -3.99 1.20 -12.00
C LEU A 108 -4.94 0.92 -13.17
N ARG A 109 -5.94 1.76 -13.42
CA ARG A 109 -6.86 1.62 -14.56
C ARG A 109 -6.13 1.71 -15.88
N LYS A 110 -5.28 2.73 -16.04
CA LYS A 110 -4.48 2.94 -17.24
C LYS A 110 -3.60 1.73 -17.55
N ILE A 111 -2.89 1.19 -16.56
CA ILE A 111 -2.02 0.03 -16.78
C ILE A 111 -2.84 -1.24 -17.07
N SER A 112 -3.98 -1.44 -16.39
CA SER A 112 -4.86 -2.59 -16.64
C SER A 112 -5.37 -2.62 -18.07
N LEU A 113 -5.79 -1.48 -18.63
CA LEU A 113 -6.24 -1.37 -20.01
C LEU A 113 -5.15 -1.74 -21.02
N VAL A 114 -3.91 -1.32 -20.77
CA VAL A 114 -2.76 -1.63 -21.64
C VAL A 114 -2.29 -3.08 -21.47
N CYS A 115 -2.62 -3.70 -20.34
CA CYS A 115 -2.16 -5.03 -19.95
C CYS A 115 -3.31 -6.05 -19.82
N LEU A 116 -4.41 -5.87 -20.56
CA LEU A 116 -5.42 -6.91 -20.75
C LEU A 116 -4.75 -8.20 -21.23
N ASP A 117 -5.30 -9.35 -20.82
CA ASP A 117 -4.72 -10.69 -21.04
C ASP A 117 -3.35 -10.94 -20.39
N LYS A 118 -2.78 -9.99 -19.65
CA LYS A 118 -1.44 -10.10 -19.07
C LYS A 118 -1.47 -10.16 -17.55
N THR A 119 -0.39 -10.69 -17.00
CA THR A 119 -0.09 -10.60 -15.57
C THR A 119 1.01 -9.58 -15.34
N ILE A 120 0.77 -8.63 -14.43
CA ILE A 120 1.74 -7.60 -14.06
C ILE A 120 2.04 -7.65 -12.55
N LEU A 121 3.25 -7.22 -12.20
CA LEU A 121 3.68 -7.00 -10.83
C LEU A 121 3.71 -5.50 -10.55
N VAL A 122 3.04 -5.08 -9.49
CA VAL A 122 3.04 -3.68 -9.01
C VAL A 122 3.54 -3.68 -7.58
N VAL A 123 4.62 -2.95 -7.32
CA VAL A 123 5.19 -2.83 -5.97
C VAL A 123 4.81 -1.48 -5.37
N SER A 124 4.28 -1.48 -4.15
CA SER A 124 3.83 -0.30 -3.42
C SER A 124 4.06 -0.47 -1.91
N HIS A 125 3.31 0.25 -1.09
CA HIS A 125 3.49 0.35 0.36
C HIS A 125 2.25 -0.08 1.13
N GLY A 126 2.40 -0.24 2.44
CA GLY A 126 1.35 -0.79 3.30
C GLY A 126 0.11 0.09 3.36
N GLY A 127 0.28 1.40 3.59
CA GLY A 127 -0.84 2.34 3.68
C GLY A 127 -1.60 2.44 2.37
N THR A 128 -0.88 2.58 1.25
CA THR A 128 -1.47 2.62 -0.10
C THR A 128 -2.28 1.37 -0.44
N ILE A 129 -1.76 0.17 -0.18
CA ILE A 129 -2.48 -1.09 -0.44
C ILE A 129 -3.69 -1.21 0.49
N ARG A 130 -3.54 -0.82 1.76
CA ARG A 130 -4.62 -0.84 2.75
C ARG A 130 -5.79 0.05 2.32
N THR A 131 -5.51 1.30 1.92
CA THR A 131 -6.53 2.24 1.45
C THR A 131 -7.28 1.69 0.22
N LEU A 132 -6.57 1.06 -0.73
CA LEU A 132 -7.23 0.39 -1.85
C LEU A 132 -8.15 -0.75 -1.40
N LEU A 133 -7.70 -1.62 -0.49
CA LEU A 133 -8.50 -2.74 -0.01
C LEU A 133 -9.76 -2.29 0.75
N ILE A 134 -9.69 -1.17 1.47
CA ILE A 134 -10.85 -0.57 2.13
C ILE A 134 -11.81 0.00 1.09
N LEU A 135 -11.31 0.74 0.09
CA LEU A 135 -12.13 1.27 -1.01
C LEU A 135 -12.89 0.16 -1.75
N LEU A 136 -12.23 -0.98 -2.00
CA LEU A 136 -12.84 -2.13 -2.67
C LEU A 136 -13.77 -2.96 -1.76
N GLY A 137 -14.03 -2.52 -0.53
CA GLY A 137 -14.90 -3.22 0.42
C GLY A 137 -14.32 -4.54 0.96
N TRP A 138 -13.05 -4.86 0.68
CA TRP A 138 -12.41 -6.08 1.19
C TRP A 138 -12.14 -5.98 2.69
N GLY A 139 -11.93 -4.78 3.22
CA GLY A 139 -11.74 -4.51 4.64
C GLY A 139 -12.42 -3.21 5.06
N THR A 140 -12.37 -2.93 6.35
CA THR A 140 -12.83 -1.67 6.94
C THR A 140 -11.75 -1.13 7.87
N TYR A 141 -11.83 0.14 8.25
CA TYR A 141 -10.89 0.70 9.23
C TYR A 141 -10.92 -0.01 10.59
N LYS A 142 -12.02 -0.71 10.92
CA LYS A 142 -12.17 -1.47 12.16
C LYS A 142 -11.46 -2.84 12.12
N ASN A 143 -11.36 -3.46 10.94
CA ASN A 143 -10.88 -4.84 10.82
C ASN A 143 -9.56 -5.00 10.06
N LEU A 144 -9.14 -3.96 9.34
CA LEU A 144 -7.85 -3.90 8.66
C LEU A 144 -7.07 -2.73 9.27
N ASN A 145 -6.35 -3.00 10.36
CA ASN A 145 -5.60 -1.97 11.09
C ASN A 145 -4.31 -1.57 10.36
N GLU A 146 -3.74 -0.43 10.76
CA GLU A 146 -2.38 -0.05 10.34
C GLU A 146 -1.36 -1.13 10.73
N GLY A 147 -0.41 -1.38 9.83
CA GLY A 147 0.63 -2.42 10.01
C GLY A 147 0.17 -3.86 9.76
N TYR A 148 -1.06 -4.10 9.30
CA TYR A 148 -1.58 -5.47 9.04
C TYR A 148 -1.16 -6.07 7.70
N ILE A 149 -0.56 -5.27 6.84
CA ILE A 149 -0.02 -5.72 5.54
C ILE A 149 1.48 -5.96 5.74
N ASP A 150 1.92 -7.19 5.92
CA ASP A 150 3.33 -7.48 6.20
C ASP A 150 4.24 -7.12 4.99
N ASN A 151 5.55 -6.93 5.20
CA ASN A 151 6.49 -6.77 4.07
C ASN A 151 6.44 -8.01 3.15
N LEU A 152 6.43 -7.79 1.83
CA LEU A 152 6.12 -8.80 0.79
C LEU A 152 4.72 -9.43 0.86
N ALA A 153 3.78 -8.86 1.61
CA ALA A 153 2.38 -9.21 1.43
C ALA A 153 1.92 -8.84 0.02
N TYR A 154 0.97 -9.59 -0.52
CA TYR A 154 0.42 -9.31 -1.83
C TYR A 154 -1.10 -9.45 -1.88
N VAL A 155 -1.68 -8.72 -2.83
CA VAL A 155 -3.05 -8.86 -3.28
C VAL A 155 -3.02 -9.22 -4.76
N LYS A 156 -3.68 -10.33 -5.12
CA LYS A 156 -3.99 -10.64 -6.52
C LYS A 156 -5.31 -9.96 -6.87
N LEU A 157 -5.26 -9.02 -7.79
CA LEU A 157 -6.42 -8.35 -8.36
C LEU A 157 -6.64 -8.83 -9.80
N GLU A 158 -7.90 -8.83 -10.23
CA GLU A 158 -8.25 -8.79 -11.64
C GLU A 158 -8.93 -7.46 -11.95
N SER A 159 -8.65 -6.90 -13.12
CA SER A 159 -9.22 -5.63 -13.56
C SER A 159 -9.41 -5.60 -15.06
N ASP A 160 -10.58 -5.14 -15.50
CA ASP A 160 -10.93 -4.89 -16.89
C ASP A 160 -10.51 -3.49 -17.35
N GLY A 161 -9.86 -2.71 -16.48
CA GLY A 161 -9.51 -1.31 -16.71
C GLY A 161 -10.51 -0.31 -16.12
N VAL A 162 -11.65 -0.77 -15.63
CA VAL A 162 -12.66 0.06 -14.95
C VAL A 162 -12.74 -0.34 -13.48
N ASP A 163 -12.98 -1.62 -13.23
CA ASP A 163 -13.20 -2.18 -11.89
C ASP A 163 -12.01 -3.03 -11.44
N PHE A 164 -11.97 -3.30 -10.13
CA PHE A 164 -10.94 -4.12 -9.50
C PHE A 164 -11.57 -5.17 -8.60
N PHE A 165 -11.19 -6.43 -8.79
CA PHE A 165 -11.72 -7.56 -8.05
C PHE A 165 -10.61 -8.22 -7.24
N VAL A 166 -10.74 -8.24 -5.91
CA VAL A 166 -9.80 -8.95 -5.04
C VAL A 166 -10.01 -10.45 -5.19
N LYS A 167 -9.02 -11.16 -5.74
CA LYS A 167 -9.08 -12.62 -5.94
C LYS A 167 -8.36 -13.41 -4.88
N LYS A 168 -7.26 -12.88 -4.36
CA LYS A 168 -6.45 -13.55 -3.32
C LYS A 168 -5.64 -12.53 -2.54
N THR A 169 -5.42 -12.79 -1.26
CA THR A 169 -4.46 -12.06 -0.45
C THR A 169 -3.46 -13.03 0.19
N SER A 170 -2.29 -12.53 0.57
CA SER A 170 -1.29 -13.29 1.32
C SER A 170 -0.54 -12.37 2.28
N ARG A 171 -0.35 -12.84 3.52
CA ARG A 171 0.34 -12.10 4.59
C ARG A 171 -0.31 -10.74 4.91
N ILE A 172 -1.64 -10.69 4.75
CA ILE A 172 -2.48 -9.58 5.16
C ILE A 172 -3.38 -10.07 6.29
N LYS A 173 -3.24 -9.45 7.46
CA LYS A 173 -4.07 -9.75 8.63
C LYS A 173 -5.40 -9.02 8.50
N LYS A 174 -6.48 -9.65 8.95
CA LYS A 174 -7.81 -9.06 9.02
C LYS A 174 -8.50 -9.62 10.26
N LEU A 175 -9.09 -8.76 11.08
CA LEU A 175 -9.93 -9.21 12.20
C LEU A 175 -11.23 -9.80 11.65
N LEU A 176 -11.65 -10.91 12.23
CA LEU A 176 -13.00 -11.43 12.02
C LEU A 176 -13.95 -10.54 12.82
N VAL A 177 -14.94 -9.96 12.16
CA VAL A 177 -15.99 -9.12 12.75
C VAL A 177 -17.32 -9.81 12.55
#